data_AF-A0A8J7DND3-F1
#
_entry.id   AF-A0A8J7DND3-F1
#
_cell.length_a   1.000
_cell.length_b   1.000
_cell.length_c   1.000
_cell.angle_alpha   90.00
_cell.angle_beta   90.00
_cell.angle_gamma   90.00
#
_symmetry.space_group_name_H-M   'P 1'
#
loop_
_entity.id
_entity.type
_entity.pdbx_description
1 polymer ?
#
loop_
_entity_poly.entity_id
_entity_poly.type
_entity_poly.pdbx_seq_one_letter_code
_entity_poly.pdbx_strand_id
1 'polypeptide(L)'
;MPKIPDDGSLDSALALVLEGYEFIPNRCQRLQTDIFQTRLLFEKTICLRGEAGARLFYDTEKFTRKKAAPERLKKTLFGQNGVQGLDGDAHQHRKQMFMALMSPEGIQRLAELAREQWLAYAKKWASQPQVVFIPQGGGSYETNHRCPGEWITIAVMKTTLQFLTRDITYDVPAQDLTIRVSRLPTIPKSRFIISNVR
;
A
#
# COMPACT_ATOMS: atom_id res chain seq x y z
N MET A 1 -14.84 5.10 34.26
CA MET A 1 -13.89 4.66 33.22
C MET A 1 -12.64 5.52 33.34
N PRO A 2 -11.42 4.95 33.28
CA PRO A 2 -10.20 5.75 33.23
C PRO A 2 -10.20 6.63 31.98
N LYS A 3 -9.75 7.88 32.13
CA LYS A 3 -9.71 8.86 31.04
C LYS A 3 -8.44 8.65 30.21
N ILE A 4 -8.57 8.60 28.88
CA ILE A 4 -7.42 8.51 27.98
C ILE A 4 -6.59 9.79 28.11
N PRO A 5 -5.26 9.71 28.34
CA PRO A 5 -4.38 10.88 28.39
C PRO A 5 -4.41 11.70 27.10
N ASP A 6 -4.38 13.03 27.22
CA ASP A 6 -4.44 13.97 26.09
C ASP A 6 -3.04 14.53 25.78
N ASP A 7 -2.71 14.66 24.49
CA ASP A 7 -1.45 15.24 24.02
C ASP A 7 -1.32 16.75 24.33
N GLY A 8 -2.43 17.42 24.67
CA GLY A 8 -2.48 18.83 25.09
C GLY A 8 -2.39 19.85 23.96
N SER A 9 -2.14 19.41 22.72
CA SER A 9 -2.10 20.27 21.54
C SER A 9 -3.49 20.53 20.97
N LEU A 10 -3.69 21.73 20.41
CA LEU A 10 -4.89 22.06 19.62
C LEU A 10 -4.95 21.24 18.32
N ASP A 11 -3.80 20.98 17.70
CA ASP A 11 -3.62 20.07 16.58
C ASP A 11 -2.16 19.61 16.50
N SER A 12 -1.94 18.33 16.22
CA SER A 12 -0.62 17.69 16.19
C SER A 12 -0.17 17.29 14.78
N ALA A 13 -0.85 17.74 13.71
CA ALA A 13 -0.46 17.40 12.34
C ALA A 13 0.94 17.89 11.96
N LEU A 14 1.36 19.08 12.41
CA LEU A 14 2.73 19.56 12.16
C LEU A 14 3.76 18.69 12.89
N ALA A 15 3.50 18.36 14.15
CA ALA A 15 4.37 17.49 14.92
C ALA A 15 4.46 16.08 14.32
N LEU A 16 3.36 15.55 13.78
CA LEU A 16 3.36 14.28 13.04
C LEU A 16 4.26 14.35 11.79
N VAL A 17 4.22 15.46 11.05
CA VAL A 17 5.06 15.64 9.86
C VAL A 17 6.55 15.77 10.23
N LEU A 18 6.87 16.48 11.32
CA LEU A 18 8.25 16.71 11.74
C LEU A 18 8.88 15.48 12.41
N GLU A 19 8.13 14.75 13.24
CA GLU A 19 8.63 13.59 13.98
C GLU A 19 8.49 12.28 13.19
N GLY A 20 7.57 12.21 12.21
CA GLY A 20 7.34 11.03 11.40
C GLY A 20 7.02 9.78 12.25
N TYR A 21 7.84 8.75 12.10
CA TYR A 21 7.67 7.47 12.81
C TYR A 21 7.81 7.59 14.35
N GLU A 22 8.52 8.61 14.84
CA GLU A 22 8.74 8.82 16.27
C GLU A 22 7.58 9.54 16.98
N PHE A 23 6.60 10.06 16.21
CA PHE A 23 5.47 10.81 16.75
C PHE A 23 4.71 10.07 17.87
N ILE A 24 4.34 8.81 17.63
CA ILE A 24 3.60 7.98 18.61
C ILE A 24 4.54 7.53 19.74
N PRO A 25 5.73 6.93 19.47
CA PRO A 25 6.68 6.54 20.52
C PRO A 25 7.01 7.65 21.53
N ASN A 26 7.33 8.86 21.04
CA ASN A 26 7.70 10.00 21.89
C ASN A 26 6.57 10.38 22.86
N ARG A 27 5.33 10.40 22.39
CA ARG A 27 4.14 10.72 23.19
C ARG A 27 3.83 9.64 24.20
N CYS A 28 3.88 8.37 23.78
CA CYS A 28 3.71 7.23 24.69
C CYS A 28 4.75 7.23 25.82
N GLN A 29 6.01 7.55 25.51
CA GLN A 29 7.06 7.66 26.53
C GLN A 29 6.82 8.83 27.50
N ARG A 30 6.54 10.03 26.98
CA ARG A 30 6.27 11.23 27.79
C ARG A 30 5.04 11.08 28.69
N LEU A 31 3.98 10.46 28.18
CA LEU A 31 2.72 10.26 28.89
C LEU A 31 2.68 8.96 29.71
N GLN A 32 3.76 8.16 29.67
CA GLN A 32 3.89 6.87 30.35
C GLN A 32 2.69 5.93 30.10
N THR A 33 2.27 5.83 28.84
CA THR A 33 1.07 5.09 28.41
C THR A 33 1.25 4.54 26.98
N ASP A 34 0.53 3.48 26.63
CA ASP A 34 0.45 2.95 25.26
C ASP A 34 -0.77 3.47 24.48
N ILE A 35 -1.56 4.36 25.10
CA ILE A 35 -2.74 4.99 24.50
C ILE A 35 -2.83 6.46 24.90
N PHE A 36 -3.05 7.32 23.90
CA PHE A 36 -3.34 8.74 24.12
C PHE A 36 -4.31 9.28 23.05
N GLN A 37 -4.95 10.40 23.33
CA GLN A 37 -5.78 11.15 22.39
C GLN A 37 -5.06 12.43 21.93
N THR A 38 -5.27 12.81 20.68
CA THR A 38 -4.75 14.02 20.05
C THR A 38 -5.71 14.50 18.95
N ARG A 39 -5.33 15.54 18.22
CA ARG A 39 -6.01 15.98 16.99
C ARG A 39 -5.04 15.93 15.82
N LEU A 40 -5.47 15.35 14.70
CA LEU A 40 -4.71 15.35 13.46
C LEU A 40 -5.60 15.89 12.35
N LEU A 41 -5.21 17.02 11.76
CA LEU A 41 -6.05 17.72 10.77
C LEU A 41 -7.44 18.05 11.33
N PHE A 42 -7.46 18.49 12.59
CA PHE A 42 -8.60 18.85 13.42
C PHE A 42 -9.53 17.70 13.84
N GLU A 43 -9.28 16.49 13.34
CA GLU A 43 -10.01 15.28 13.72
C GLU A 43 -9.49 14.70 15.02
N LYS A 44 -10.39 14.37 15.95
CA LYS A 44 -10.01 13.67 17.19
C LYS A 44 -9.46 12.30 16.83
N THR A 45 -8.24 12.02 17.28
CA THR A 45 -7.51 10.79 16.95
C THR A 45 -7.04 10.12 18.23
N ILE A 46 -7.24 8.81 18.32
CA ILE A 46 -6.67 7.97 19.37
C ILE A 46 -5.46 7.24 18.79
N CYS A 47 -4.32 7.36 19.45
CA CYS A 47 -3.07 6.72 19.03
C CYS A 47 -2.82 5.44 19.84
N LEU A 48 -2.72 4.33 19.08
CA LEU A 48 -2.41 2.96 19.45
C LEU A 48 -0.91 2.66 19.60
N ARG A 49 -0.40 2.01 20.66
CA ARG A 49 0.90 1.32 20.65
C ARG A 49 0.82 -0.08 21.30
N GLY A 50 1.72 -0.97 20.90
CA GLY A 50 1.90 -2.29 21.50
C GLY A 50 0.92 -3.36 21.01
N GLU A 51 1.15 -4.60 21.45
CA GLU A 51 0.37 -5.79 21.02
C GLU A 51 -1.11 -5.67 21.38
N ALA A 52 -1.43 -5.16 22.58
CA ALA A 52 -2.81 -4.95 23.00
C ALA A 52 -3.54 -3.92 22.13
N GLY A 53 -2.87 -2.80 21.82
CA GLY A 53 -3.39 -1.79 20.89
C GLY A 53 -3.62 -2.35 19.49
N ALA A 54 -2.69 -3.17 18.99
CA ALA A 54 -2.82 -3.84 17.70
C ALA A 54 -4.01 -4.82 17.70
N ARG A 55 -4.15 -5.68 18.72
CA ARG A 55 -5.29 -6.61 18.85
C ARG A 55 -6.62 -5.86 18.81
N LEU A 56 -6.73 -4.75 19.54
CA LEU A 56 -7.92 -3.90 19.53
C LEU A 56 -8.17 -3.28 18.15
N PHE A 57 -7.14 -2.76 17.48
CA PHE A 57 -7.25 -2.12 16.15
C PHE A 57 -7.68 -3.07 15.02
N TYR A 58 -7.41 -4.38 15.16
CA TYR A 58 -7.80 -5.41 14.21
C TYR A 58 -9.16 -6.06 14.51
N ASP A 59 -9.83 -5.67 15.60
CA ASP A 59 -11.19 -6.09 15.91
C ASP A 59 -12.19 -5.40 14.97
N THR A 60 -12.75 -6.17 14.03
CA THR A 60 -13.67 -5.68 12.99
C THR A 60 -15.07 -5.36 13.49
N GLU A 61 -15.42 -5.75 14.73
CA GLU A 61 -16.67 -5.31 15.36
C GLU A 61 -16.54 -3.89 15.94
N LYS A 62 -15.31 -3.46 16.21
CA LYS A 62 -15.01 -2.15 16.84
C LYS A 62 -14.46 -1.11 15.86
N PHE A 63 -13.81 -1.53 14.77
CA PHE A 63 -13.19 -0.62 13.80
C PHE A 63 -13.66 -0.87 12.36
N THR A 64 -13.79 0.22 11.60
CA THR A 64 -14.06 0.24 10.16
C THR A 64 -12.95 0.98 9.42
N ARG A 65 -12.67 0.59 8.19
CA ARG A 65 -11.71 1.25 7.30
C ARG A 65 -12.38 2.20 6.31
N LYS A 66 -13.70 2.09 6.16
CA LYS A 66 -14.52 3.02 5.36
C LYS A 66 -14.31 4.46 5.83
N LYS A 67 -13.90 5.32 4.89
CA LYS A 67 -13.59 6.75 5.11
C LYS A 67 -12.41 7.06 6.06
N ALA A 68 -11.68 6.07 6.56
CA ALA A 68 -10.55 6.31 7.46
C ALA A 68 -9.35 6.98 6.77
N ALA A 69 -9.08 6.63 5.50
CA ALA A 69 -7.96 7.19 4.76
C ALA A 69 -8.25 8.61 4.22
N PRO A 70 -7.39 9.62 4.49
CA PRO A 70 -7.48 10.96 3.91
C PRO A 70 -7.52 10.94 2.38
N GLU A 71 -8.25 11.89 1.77
CA GLU A 71 -8.42 11.98 0.30
C GLU A 71 -7.10 12.04 -0.46
N ARG A 72 -6.10 12.75 0.09
CA ARG A 72 -4.76 12.82 -0.52
C ARG A 72 -4.13 11.44 -0.70
N LEU A 73 -4.25 10.56 0.30
CA LEU A 73 -3.68 9.21 0.24
C LEU A 73 -4.47 8.30 -0.72
N LYS A 74 -5.78 8.49 -0.82
CA LYS A 74 -6.61 7.76 -1.80
C LYS A 74 -6.32 8.18 -3.24
N LYS A 75 -6.01 9.46 -3.47
CA LYS A 75 -5.70 9.98 -4.81
C LYS A 75 -4.28 9.66 -5.28
N THR A 76 -3.37 9.30 -4.37
CA THR A 76 -1.96 9.01 -4.70
C THR A 76 -1.57 7.56 -4.41
N LEU A 77 -1.58 7.15 -3.14
CA LEU A 77 -0.96 5.90 -2.68
C LEU A 77 -1.87 4.67 -2.85
N PHE A 78 -3.12 4.76 -2.40
CA PHE A 78 -4.01 3.58 -2.34
C PHE A 78 -4.82 3.37 -3.60
N GLY A 79 -5.00 4.42 -4.40
CA GLY A 79 -6.11 4.49 -5.33
C GLY A 79 -7.45 4.64 -4.59
N GLN A 80 -8.46 5.06 -5.35
CA GLN A 80 -9.81 5.25 -4.81
C GLN A 80 -10.57 3.91 -4.90
N ASN A 81 -11.45 3.61 -3.94
CA ASN A 81 -12.30 2.41 -3.90
C ASN A 81 -11.55 1.06 -4.06
N GLY A 82 -10.29 1.01 -3.65
CA GLY A 82 -9.53 -0.23 -3.53
C GLY A 82 -9.94 -1.05 -2.30
N VAL A 83 -9.33 -2.23 -2.15
CA VAL A 83 -9.61 -3.16 -1.04
C VAL A 83 -9.37 -2.51 0.34
N GLN A 84 -8.47 -1.52 0.41
CA GLN A 84 -8.06 -0.82 1.63
C GLN A 84 -9.20 -0.06 2.33
N GLY A 85 -10.27 0.29 1.60
CA GLY A 85 -11.41 1.04 2.13
C GLY A 85 -12.71 0.23 2.23
N LEU A 86 -12.66 -1.08 2.00
CA LEU A 86 -13.80 -1.98 2.15
C LEU A 86 -13.84 -2.57 3.57
N ASP A 87 -15.03 -2.97 4.03
CA ASP A 87 -15.24 -3.70 5.28
C ASP A 87 -16.23 -4.87 5.04
N GLY A 88 -16.33 -5.80 6.00
CA GLY A 88 -17.26 -6.93 5.96
C GLY A 88 -17.07 -7.87 4.77
N ASP A 89 -18.16 -8.47 4.28
CA ASP A 89 -18.15 -9.47 3.21
C ASP A 89 -17.55 -8.93 1.90
N ALA A 90 -17.82 -7.66 1.59
CA ALA A 90 -17.25 -7.00 0.42
C ALA A 90 -15.72 -6.92 0.49
N HIS A 91 -15.17 -6.66 1.68
CA HIS A 91 -13.73 -6.71 1.90
C HIS A 91 -13.19 -8.15 1.79
N GLN A 92 -13.82 -9.12 2.44
CA GLN A 92 -13.39 -10.52 2.43
C GLN A 92 -13.35 -11.08 1.01
N HIS A 93 -14.43 -10.90 0.25
CA HIS A 93 -14.52 -11.34 -1.14
C HIS A 93 -13.44 -10.70 -2.02
N ARG A 94 -13.24 -9.37 -1.91
CA ARG A 94 -12.18 -8.69 -2.67
C ARG A 94 -10.78 -9.13 -2.23
N LYS A 95 -10.58 -9.38 -0.94
CA LYS A 95 -9.30 -9.81 -0.36
C LYS A 95 -8.92 -11.22 -0.84
N GLN A 96 -9.89 -12.13 -1.02
CA GLN A 96 -9.65 -13.48 -1.54
C GLN A 96 -8.95 -13.46 -2.90
N MET A 97 -9.28 -12.52 -3.79
CA MET A 97 -8.57 -12.33 -5.06
C MET A 97 -7.07 -12.09 -4.86
N PHE A 98 -6.69 -11.26 -3.87
CA PHE A 98 -5.27 -11.04 -3.54
C PHE A 98 -4.63 -12.27 -2.91
N MET A 99 -5.37 -12.99 -2.06
CA MET A 99 -4.86 -14.19 -1.41
C MET A 99 -4.64 -15.34 -2.39
N ALA A 100 -5.44 -15.44 -3.45
CA ALA A 100 -5.22 -16.42 -4.53
C ALA A 100 -3.88 -16.18 -5.24
N LEU A 101 -3.50 -14.92 -5.46
CA LEU A 101 -2.19 -14.56 -6.04
C LEU A 101 -1.04 -14.77 -5.04
N MET A 102 -1.30 -14.63 -3.74
CA MET A 102 -0.34 -14.77 -2.65
C MET A 102 -0.36 -16.18 -2.02
N SER A 103 -0.73 -17.21 -2.79
CA SER A 103 -0.59 -18.60 -2.34
C SER A 103 0.91 -18.94 -2.14
N PRO A 104 1.24 -20.00 -1.39
CA PRO A 104 2.62 -20.46 -1.27
C PRO A 104 3.30 -20.67 -2.63
N GLU A 105 2.57 -21.21 -3.61
CA GLU A 105 3.04 -21.43 -4.98
C GLU A 105 3.25 -20.11 -5.71
N GLY A 106 2.32 -19.15 -5.58
CA GLY A 106 2.45 -17.81 -6.15
C GLY A 106 3.64 -17.03 -5.58
N ILE A 107 3.85 -17.13 -4.27
CA ILE A 107 5.00 -16.54 -3.57
C ILE A 107 6.29 -17.20 -4.05
N GLN A 108 6.34 -18.52 -4.12
CA GLN A 108 7.51 -19.26 -4.60
C GLN A 108 7.83 -18.89 -6.05
N ARG A 109 6.82 -18.83 -6.92
CA ARG A 109 7.00 -18.44 -8.33
C ARG A 109 7.56 -17.03 -8.45
N LEU A 110 7.06 -16.09 -7.65
CA LEU A 110 7.59 -14.72 -7.62
C LEU A 110 9.05 -14.70 -7.12
N ALA A 111 9.37 -15.47 -6.08
CA ALA A 111 10.73 -15.58 -5.55
C ALA A 111 11.71 -16.17 -6.58
N GLU A 112 11.29 -17.20 -7.33
CA GLU A 112 12.09 -17.81 -8.40
C GLU A 112 12.39 -16.80 -9.52
N LEU A 113 11.36 -16.09 -10.01
CA LEU A 113 11.53 -15.05 -11.02
C LEU A 113 12.44 -13.92 -10.53
N ALA A 114 12.26 -13.48 -9.28
CA ALA A 114 13.12 -12.47 -8.68
C ALA A 114 14.57 -12.96 -8.60
N ARG A 115 14.80 -14.21 -8.18
CA ARG A 115 16.13 -14.84 -8.12
C ARG A 115 16.79 -14.95 -9.49
N GLU A 116 16.05 -15.38 -10.51
CA GLU A 116 16.55 -15.48 -11.89
C GLU A 116 17.01 -14.12 -12.42
N GLN A 117 16.18 -13.09 -12.24
CA GLN A 117 16.56 -11.73 -12.61
C GLN A 117 17.77 -11.26 -11.81
N TRP A 118 17.77 -11.45 -10.49
CA TRP A 118 18.88 -11.06 -9.62
C TRP A 118 20.22 -11.67 -10.07
N LEU A 119 20.25 -12.98 -10.35
CA LEU A 119 21.46 -13.66 -10.81
C LEU A 119 21.91 -13.19 -12.20
N ALA A 120 20.97 -12.93 -13.10
CA ALA A 120 21.28 -12.41 -14.43
C ALA A 120 21.91 -11.00 -14.35
N TYR A 121 21.38 -10.14 -13.49
CA TYR A 121 21.88 -8.77 -13.32
C TYR A 121 23.16 -8.73 -12.46
N ALA A 122 23.33 -9.59 -11.47
CA ALA A 122 24.55 -9.67 -10.68
C ALA A 122 25.80 -9.90 -11.55
N LYS A 123 25.69 -10.71 -12.62
CA LYS A 123 26.76 -10.89 -13.61
C LYS A 123 27.12 -9.60 -14.34
N LYS A 124 26.12 -8.78 -14.67
CA LYS A 124 26.31 -7.48 -15.34
C LYS A 124 26.91 -6.44 -14.40
N TRP A 125 26.47 -6.43 -13.14
CA TRP A 125 26.97 -5.52 -12.11
C TRP A 125 28.43 -5.77 -11.78
N ALA A 126 28.89 -7.02 -11.86
CA ALA A 126 30.28 -7.37 -11.60
C ALA A 126 31.27 -6.62 -12.51
N SER A 127 30.85 -6.22 -13.72
CA SER A 127 31.66 -5.44 -14.65
C SER A 127 31.42 -3.93 -14.59
N GLN A 128 30.57 -3.44 -13.67
CA GLN A 128 30.24 -2.01 -13.55
C GLN A 128 31.11 -1.34 -12.49
N PRO A 129 31.55 -0.08 -12.72
CA PRO A 129 32.34 0.66 -11.75
C PRO A 129 31.56 1.06 -10.49
N GLN A 130 30.22 1.12 -10.57
CA GLN A 130 29.34 1.44 -9.45
C GLN A 130 27.95 0.82 -9.65
N VAL A 131 27.34 0.37 -8.56
CA VAL A 131 25.95 -0.11 -8.52
C VAL A 131 25.20 0.66 -7.43
N VAL A 132 24.15 1.39 -7.82
CA VAL A 132 23.30 2.15 -6.89
C VAL A 132 21.97 1.42 -6.75
N PHE A 133 21.66 0.89 -5.57
CA PHE A 133 20.45 0.08 -5.34
C PHE A 133 19.14 0.88 -5.28
N ILE A 134 19.19 2.21 -5.07
CA ILE A 134 18.02 3.11 -5.04
C ILE A 134 18.32 4.43 -5.81
N PRO A 135 18.39 4.44 -7.15
CA PRO A 135 18.45 5.64 -7.97
C PRO A 135 17.04 6.10 -8.38
N GLN A 136 16.94 7.40 -8.66
CA GLN A 136 15.71 8.11 -9.00
C GLN A 136 15.82 8.70 -10.41
N GLY A 137 14.97 8.29 -11.37
CA GLY A 137 14.92 8.92 -12.71
C GLY A 137 14.63 7.98 -13.88
N GLY A 138 14.59 8.55 -15.09
CA GLY A 138 14.38 7.84 -16.35
C GLY A 138 15.63 7.87 -17.24
N GLY A 139 15.99 6.72 -17.83
CA GLY A 139 17.09 6.55 -18.79
C GLY A 139 17.59 5.10 -18.85
N SER A 140 18.70 4.80 -19.52
CA SER A 140 19.24 3.42 -19.49
C SER A 140 19.69 3.07 -18.07
N TYR A 141 19.43 1.84 -17.62
CA TYR A 141 19.97 1.31 -16.36
C TYR A 141 21.51 1.23 -16.36
N GLU A 142 22.14 1.25 -17.54
CA GLU A 142 23.59 1.17 -17.72
C GLU A 142 24.28 2.54 -17.60
N THR A 143 23.55 3.63 -17.85
CA THR A 143 24.15 4.98 -18.00
C THR A 143 23.35 6.11 -17.35
N ASN A 144 22.20 5.83 -16.71
CA ASN A 144 21.33 6.87 -16.15
C ASN A 144 20.54 6.38 -14.91
N HIS A 145 19.77 7.27 -14.30
CA HIS A 145 19.15 7.08 -12.98
C HIS A 145 17.93 6.15 -12.92
N ARG A 146 17.87 5.07 -13.71
CA ARG A 146 16.72 4.15 -13.67
C ARG A 146 16.82 3.15 -12.54
N CYS A 147 15.69 2.91 -11.86
CA CYS A 147 15.62 2.10 -10.64
C CYS A 147 16.05 0.63 -10.89
N PRO A 148 16.97 0.07 -10.08
CA PRO A 148 17.27 -1.34 -9.97
C PRO A 148 16.02 -2.17 -9.67
N GLY A 149 15.02 -1.60 -8.99
CA GLY A 149 13.75 -2.30 -8.80
C GLY A 149 12.95 -2.56 -10.09
N GLU A 150 13.34 -2.01 -11.24
CA GLU A 150 12.56 -2.11 -12.48
C GLU A 150 12.35 -3.56 -12.93
N TRP A 151 13.38 -4.42 -12.92
CA TRP A 151 13.20 -5.81 -13.39
C TRP A 151 12.32 -6.63 -12.46
N ILE A 152 12.39 -6.39 -11.14
CA ILE A 152 11.46 -7.00 -10.17
C ILE A 152 10.04 -6.52 -10.50
N THR A 153 9.88 -5.23 -10.76
CA THR A 153 8.58 -4.66 -11.16
C THR A 153 8.06 -5.30 -12.45
N ILE A 154 8.89 -5.43 -13.48
CA ILE A 154 8.53 -6.10 -14.74
C ILE A 154 8.18 -7.57 -14.50
N ALA A 155 8.93 -8.28 -13.66
CA ALA A 155 8.64 -9.67 -13.31
C ALA A 155 7.28 -9.79 -12.62
N VAL A 156 7.01 -8.97 -11.62
CA VAL A 156 5.69 -8.89 -10.95
C VAL A 156 4.58 -8.59 -11.95
N MET A 157 4.79 -7.62 -12.85
CA MET A 157 3.81 -7.28 -13.89
C MET A 157 3.54 -8.44 -14.83
N LYS A 158 4.58 -9.16 -15.28
CA LYS A 158 4.44 -10.35 -16.14
C LYS A 158 3.67 -11.47 -15.44
N THR A 159 4.02 -11.77 -14.18
CA THR A 159 3.31 -12.78 -13.38
C THR A 159 1.85 -12.39 -13.17
N THR A 160 1.59 -11.13 -12.82
CA THR A 160 0.22 -10.62 -12.64
C THR A 160 -0.57 -10.71 -13.94
N LEU A 161 0.03 -10.36 -15.08
CA LEU A 161 -0.62 -10.46 -16.38
C LEU A 161 -0.92 -11.92 -16.74
N GLN A 162 0.01 -12.84 -16.50
CA GLN A 162 -0.21 -14.28 -16.69
C GLN A 162 -1.39 -14.76 -15.85
N PHE A 163 -1.39 -14.44 -14.55
CA PHE A 163 -2.49 -14.78 -13.66
C PHE A 163 -3.84 -14.28 -14.19
N LEU A 164 -3.93 -12.98 -14.48
CA LEU A 164 -5.17 -12.34 -14.97
C LEU A 164 -5.61 -12.82 -16.36
N THR A 165 -4.76 -13.45 -17.16
CA THR A 165 -5.09 -13.84 -18.54
C THR A 165 -5.18 -15.35 -18.75
N ARG A 166 -4.67 -16.15 -17.82
CA ARG A 166 -4.52 -17.60 -17.98
C ARG A 166 -5.03 -18.40 -16.79
N ASP A 167 -4.92 -17.86 -15.58
CA ASP A 167 -5.13 -18.65 -14.36
C ASP A 167 -6.46 -18.37 -13.68
N ILE A 168 -7.15 -17.29 -14.06
CA ILE A 168 -8.50 -16.95 -13.58
C ILE A 168 -9.44 -16.65 -14.74
N THR A 169 -10.73 -16.80 -14.47
CA THR A 169 -11.83 -16.39 -15.35
C THR A 169 -12.67 -15.31 -14.69
N TYR A 170 -13.19 -14.37 -15.48
CA TYR A 170 -14.04 -13.28 -14.99
C TYR A 170 -14.82 -12.69 -16.15
N ASP A 171 -15.94 -12.05 -15.81
CA ASP A 171 -16.77 -11.32 -16.74
C ASP A 171 -16.35 -9.85 -16.75
N VAL A 172 -16.22 -9.27 -17.95
CA VAL A 172 -15.93 -7.86 -18.15
C VAL A 172 -17.24 -7.16 -18.59
N PRO A 173 -17.97 -6.50 -17.67
CA PRO A 173 -19.20 -5.81 -18.03
C PRO A 173 -18.91 -4.61 -18.94
N ALA A 174 -19.94 -4.18 -19.67
CA ALA A 174 -19.89 -2.92 -20.43
C ALA A 174 -19.54 -1.75 -19.50
N GLN A 175 -18.52 -0.98 -19.88
CA GLN A 175 -17.96 0.07 -19.04
C GLN A 175 -17.35 1.20 -19.87
N ASP A 176 -17.39 2.42 -19.35
CA ASP A 176 -16.83 3.60 -19.99
C ASP A 176 -15.34 3.74 -19.60
N LEU A 177 -14.45 3.37 -20.53
CA LEU A 177 -13.00 3.44 -20.36
C LEU A 177 -12.40 4.76 -20.87
N THR A 178 -13.21 5.77 -21.17
CA THR A 178 -12.70 7.06 -21.65
C THR A 178 -11.73 7.68 -20.65
N ILE A 179 -10.64 8.24 -21.18
CA ILE A 179 -9.56 8.83 -20.39
C ILE A 179 -9.66 10.35 -20.49
N ARG A 180 -9.86 11.02 -19.35
CA ARG A 180 -9.88 12.49 -19.29
C ARG A 180 -8.48 13.02 -18.99
N VAL A 181 -7.85 13.61 -20.00
CA VAL A 181 -6.49 14.21 -19.88
C VAL A 181 -6.44 15.46 -19.00
N SER A 182 -7.59 16.10 -18.73
CA SER A 182 -7.72 17.22 -17.80
C SER A 182 -7.81 16.82 -16.32
N ARG A 183 -7.78 15.51 -16.02
CA ARG A 183 -7.87 14.98 -14.65
C ARG A 183 -6.49 14.50 -14.19
N LEU A 184 -6.07 14.89 -12.98
CA LEU A 184 -4.85 14.40 -12.34
C LEU A 184 -5.15 13.60 -11.04
N PRO A 185 -4.64 12.36 -10.89
CA PRO A 185 -4.00 11.56 -11.93
C PRO A 185 -5.00 11.09 -13.00
N THR A 186 -4.49 10.89 -14.20
CA THR A 186 -5.26 10.42 -15.35
C THR A 186 -5.70 8.98 -15.13
N ILE A 187 -7.01 8.72 -15.10
CA ILE A 187 -7.59 7.38 -14.93
C ILE A 187 -8.81 7.20 -15.84
N PRO A 188 -9.11 5.95 -16.31
CA PRO A 188 -10.35 5.67 -17.04
C PRO A 188 -11.58 6.01 -16.19
N LYS A 189 -12.66 6.49 -16.82
CA LYS A 189 -13.86 6.97 -16.11
C LYS A 189 -14.49 5.89 -15.21
N SER A 190 -14.63 4.68 -15.73
CA SER A 190 -15.15 3.53 -14.97
C SER A 190 -14.07 2.77 -14.20
N ARG A 191 -12.79 3.11 -14.44
CA ARG A 191 -11.64 2.22 -14.18
C ARG A 191 -11.83 0.89 -14.92
N PHE A 192 -11.08 -0.13 -14.53
CA PHE A 192 -11.29 -1.48 -15.04
C PHE A 192 -12.10 -2.28 -14.02
N ILE A 193 -13.32 -2.67 -14.41
CA ILE A 193 -14.26 -3.44 -13.61
C ILE A 193 -14.32 -4.86 -14.17
N ILE A 194 -14.19 -5.84 -13.27
CA ILE A 194 -14.40 -7.26 -13.52
C ILE A 194 -15.41 -7.81 -12.50
N SER A 195 -16.15 -8.84 -12.87
CA SER A 195 -17.17 -9.50 -12.05
C SER A 195 -17.13 -11.02 -12.21
N ASN A 196 -17.81 -11.77 -11.33
CA ASN A 196 -17.90 -13.24 -11.38
C ASN A 196 -16.52 -13.92 -11.51
N VAL A 197 -15.55 -13.43 -10.73
CA VAL A 197 -14.17 -13.94 -10.70
C VAL A 197 -14.18 -15.38 -10.19
N ARG A 198 -13.58 -16.29 -10.95
CA ARG A 198 -13.55 -17.74 -10.75
C ARG A 198 -12.16 -18.28 -11.03
#